data_AF-A0A931QGI0-F1
#
_entry.id   AF-A0A931QGI0-F1
#
_cell.length_a   1.000
_cell.length_b   1.000
_cell.length_c   1.000
_cell.angle_alpha   90.00
_cell.angle_beta   90.00
_cell.angle_gamma   90.00
#
_symmetry.space_group_name_H-M   'P 1'
#
loop_
_entity.id
_entity.type
_entity.pdbx_description
1 polymer ?
#
loop_
_entity_poly.entity_id
_entity_poly.type
_entity_poly.pdbx_seq_one_letter_code
_entity_poly.pdbx_strand_id
1 'polypeptide(L)' 'MVYNPRETKLVKDAHSQGLQATTGTGMLIEQAALSFEIWTGHNLPRDILYKSVVE' A
#
# COMPACT_ATOMS: atom_id res chain seq x y z
N MET A 1 -9.15 -3.67 3.84
CA MET A 1 -8.22 -4.11 2.77
C MET A 1 -7.13 -4.94 3.42
N VAL A 2 -6.68 -6.02 2.81
CA VAL A 2 -5.75 -6.98 3.43
C VAL A 2 -4.36 -6.84 2.80
N TYR A 3 -3.34 -6.68 3.63
CA TYR A 3 -1.92 -6.58 3.23
C TYR A 3 -1.07 -7.76 3.73
N ASN A 4 -1.64 -8.64 4.56
CA ASN A 4 -1.04 -9.90 4.98
C ASN A 4 -2.10 -11.02 4.87
N PRO A 5 -1.94 -12.00 3.97
CA PRO A 5 -0.80 -12.22 3.06
C PRO A 5 -0.66 -11.09 2.02
N ARG A 6 0.58 -10.88 1.53
CA ARG A 6 0.90 -9.83 0.52
C ARG A 6 -0.05 -9.87 -0.68
N GLU A 7 -0.29 -11.07 -1.20
CA GLU A 7 -1.33 -11.30 -2.20
C GLU A 7 -2.46 -12.16 -1.61
N THR A 8 -3.65 -11.58 -1.58
CA THR A 8 -4.86 -12.33 -1.22
C THR A 8 -5.30 -13.23 -2.37
N LYS A 9 -6.14 -14.23 -2.06
CA LYS A 9 -6.78 -15.07 -3.09
C LYS A 9 -7.48 -14.24 -4.18
N LEU A 10 -8.17 -13.17 -3.79
CA LEU A 10 -8.85 -12.26 -4.71
C LEU A 10 -7.89 -11.60 -5.71
N VAL A 11 -6.74 -11.11 -5.23
CA VAL A 11 -5.72 -10.47 -6.09
C VAL A 11 -5.12 -11.50 -7.05
N LYS A 12 -4.83 -12.71 -6.57
CA LYS A 12 -4.31 -13.81 -7.41
C LYS A 12 -5.31 -14.23 -8.50
N ASP A 13 -6.58 -14.38 -8.13
CA ASP A 13 -7.65 -14.77 -9.05
C ASP A 13 -7.93 -13.67 -10.09
N ALA A 14 -7.71 -12.40 -9.74
CA ALA A 14 -7.81 -11.28 -10.69
C ALA A 14 -6.64 -11.29 -11.68
N HIS A 15 -5.41 -11.46 -11.21
CA HIS A 15 -4.23 -11.55 -12.06
C HIS A 15 -4.28 -12.75 -13.02
N SER A 16 -4.80 -13.91 -12.57
CA SER A 16 -4.95 -15.09 -13.44
C SER A 16 -5.94 -14.89 -14.58
N GLN A 17 -6.85 -13.93 -14.46
CA GLN A 17 -7.79 -13.51 -15.50
C GLN A 17 -7.27 -12.34 -16.34
N GLY A 18 -6.01 -11.92 -16.16
CA GLY A 18 -5.43 -10.76 -16.84
C GLY A 18 -5.97 -9.42 -16.36
N LEU A 19 -6.64 -9.38 -15.21
CA LEU A 19 -7.16 -8.16 -14.63
C LEU A 19 -6.10 -7.45 -13.79
N GLN A 20 -6.20 -6.12 -13.78
CA GLN A 20 -5.41 -5.27 -12.90
C GLN A 20 -5.95 -5.38 -11.46
N ALA A 21 -5.07 -5.68 -10.51
CA ALA A 21 -5.39 -5.74 -9.09
C ALA A 21 -4.21 -5.22 -8.26
N THR A 22 -4.52 -4.63 -7.11
CA THR A 22 -3.54 -4.03 -6.19
C THR A 22 -3.73 -4.61 -4.78
N THR A 23 -2.62 -4.73 -4.05
CA THR A 23 -2.60 -5.24 -2.68
C THR A 23 -2.91 -4.14 -1.66
N GLY A 24 -3.09 -4.50 -0.38
CA GLY A 24 -3.33 -3.52 0.68
C GLY A 24 -2.14 -2.61 1.03
N THR A 25 -0.92 -2.93 0.59
CA THR A 25 0.31 -2.22 0.99
C THR A 25 0.35 -0.78 0.47
N GLY A 26 -0.07 -0.55 -0.78
CA GLY A 26 -0.10 0.82 -1.33
C GLY A 26 -1.05 1.73 -0.54
N MET A 27 -2.22 1.20 -0.17
CA MET A 27 -3.17 1.95 0.66
C MET A 27 -2.61 2.26 2.05
N LEU A 28 -1.91 1.30 2.68
CA LEU A 28 -1.26 1.51 3.98
C LEU A 28 -0.26 2.67 3.93
N ILE A 29 0.54 2.74 2.87
CA ILE A 29 1.56 3.78 2.68
C ILE A 29 0.91 5.14 2.45
N GLU A 30 -0.12 5.23 1.61
CA GLU A 30 -0.85 6.49 1.39
C GLU A 30 -1.53 6.97 2.67
N GLN A 31 -2.12 6.07 3.46
CA GLN A 31 -2.71 6.41 4.75
C GLN A 31 -1.68 6.97 5.73
N ALA A 32 -0.49 6.37 5.80
CA ALA A 32 0.58 6.85 6.65
C ALA A 32 1.09 8.22 6.20
N ALA A 33 1.31 8.42 4.89
CA ALA A 33 1.76 9.69 4.33
C ALA A 33 0.76 10.82 4.63
N LEU A 34 -0.54 10.59 4.39
CA LEU A 34 -1.60 11.55 4.67
C LEU A 34 -1.73 11.87 6.16
N SER A 35 -1.68 10.85 7.03
CA SER A 35 -1.80 11.07 8.48
C SER A 35 -0.62 11.89 9.01
N PHE A 36 0.59 11.61 8.52
CA PHE A 36 1.78 12.39 8.88
C PHE A 36 1.67 13.84 8.43
N GLU A 37 1.22 14.07 7.19
CA GLU A 37 1.02 15.42 6.65
C GLU A 37 -0.05 16.20 7.45
N ILE A 38 -1.17 15.57 7.80
CA ILE A 38 -2.23 16.18 8.61
C ILE A 38 -1.71 16.60 9.99
N TRP A 39 -0.90 15.76 10.65
CA TRP A 39 -0.43 16.05 12.01
C TRP A 39 0.76 16.99 12.07
N THR A 40 1.63 16.97 11.06
CA THR A 40 2.91 17.71 11.11
C THR A 40 2.94 18.92 10.18
N GLY A 41 2.03 19.00 9.21
CA GLY A 41 2.08 19.97 8.12
C GLY A 41 3.21 19.74 7.12
N HIS A 42 4.00 18.66 7.27
CA HIS A 42 5.13 18.35 6.40
C HIS A 42 4.78 17.19 5.47
N ASN A 43 5.17 17.30 4.20
CA ASN A 43 4.98 16.22 3.24
C ASN A 43 6.06 15.14 3.45
N LEU A 44 5.63 13.89 3.63
CA LEU A 44 6.53 12.75 3.76
C LEU A 44 6.69 12.04 2.41
N PRO A 45 7.92 11.96 1.85
CA PRO A 45 8.15 11.26 0.60
C PRO A 45 7.74 9.79 0.70
N ARG A 46 6.79 9.39 -0.14
CA ARG A 46 6.22 8.03 -0.16
C ARG A 46 7.28 6.96 -0.40
N ASP A 47 8.30 7.26 -1.18
CA ASP A 47 9.41 6.33 -1.47
C ASP A 47 10.14 5.86 -0.20
N ILE A 48 10.22 6.71 0.83
CA ILE A 48 10.82 6.36 2.12
C ILE A 48 9.92 5.36 2.85
N LEU A 49 8.60 5.62 2.87
CA LEU A 49 7.62 4.72 3.46
C LEU A 49 7.59 3.36 2.75
N TYR A 50 7.64 3.36 1.42
CA TYR A 50 7.72 2.13 0.62
C TYR A 50 8.93 1.27 1.01
N LYS A 51 10.11 1.87 1.18
CA LYS A 51 11.31 1.13 1.63
C LYS A 51 11.14 0.56 3.03
N SER A 52 10.54 1.31 3.95
CA SER A 52 10.39 0.86 5.36
C SER A 52 9.36 -0.25 5.60
N VAL A 53 8.39 -0.44 4.68
CA VAL A 53 7.29 -1.41 4.84
C VAL A 53 7.53 -2.70 4.04
N VAL A 54 8.42 -2.65 3.05
CA VAL A 54 8.66 -3.76 2.11
C VAL A 54 9.92 -4.59 2.48
N GLU A 55 10.86 -4.03 3.25
CA GLU A 55 11.87 -4.80 4.00
C GLU A 55 11.23 -5.69 5.07
#